data_AF-A0A1C4IW91-F1
#
_entry.id   AF-A0A1C4IW91-F1
#
_cell.length_a   1.000
_cell.length_b   1.000
_cell.length_c   1.000
_cell.angle_alpha   90.00
_cell.angle_beta   90.00
_cell.angle_gamma   90.00
#
_symmetry.space_group_name_H-M   'P 1'
#
loop_
_entity.id
_entity.type
_entity.pdbx_description
1 polymer ?
#
loop_
_entity_poly.entity_id
_entity_poly.type
_entity_poly.pdbx_seq_one_letter_code
_entity_poly.pdbx_strand_id
1 'polypeptide(L)'
;MTSHRRPHPKEPQILHALSDGRTNEEIARQLHVGTATAARIRAEHAYPPARPRLTPQEKFTRDTVLLPGGHMVWTGERTQDCAPVITYRGQKLSVRPIAYAMENGRPPVGNVKSACAYPWCVAPECQADAEDRQALRAKKEKEADVPDEVPTLDTARQLDEAFLRLEAC
;
A
#
# COMPACT_ATOMS: atom_id res chain seq x y z
N MET A 1 -32.63 15.95 -27.63
CA MET A 1 -33.08 17.31 -27.29
C MET A 1 -31.96 18.02 -26.53
N THR A 2 -31.07 18.72 -27.23
CA THR A 2 -30.02 19.53 -26.60
C THR A 2 -30.64 20.80 -26.04
N SER A 3 -30.78 20.86 -24.71
CA SER A 3 -31.17 22.09 -24.00
C SER A 3 -30.11 23.15 -24.30
N HIS A 4 -30.41 24.07 -25.22
CA HIS A 4 -29.59 25.24 -25.48
C HIS A 4 -29.78 26.25 -24.33
N ARG A 5 -29.13 25.96 -23.21
CA ARG A 5 -29.00 26.91 -22.11
C ARG A 5 -28.14 28.07 -22.60
N ARG A 6 -28.50 29.30 -22.19
CA ARG A 6 -27.64 30.45 -22.44
C ARG A 6 -26.29 30.27 -21.73
N PRO A 7 -25.15 30.47 -22.42
CA PRO A 7 -23.82 30.44 -21.81
C PRO A 7 -23.71 31.41 -20.64
N HIS A 8 -22.90 31.08 -19.65
CA HIS A 8 -22.67 31.99 -18.53
C HIS A 8 -21.81 33.18 -19.00
N PRO A 9 -22.07 34.43 -18.60
CA PRO A 9 -21.31 35.59 -19.09
C PRO A 9 -19.81 35.53 -18.78
N LYS A 10 -19.43 34.78 -17.73
CA LYS A 10 -18.03 34.52 -17.34
C LYS A 10 -17.48 33.16 -17.79
N GLU A 11 -18.15 32.46 -18.70
CA GLU A 11 -17.73 31.12 -19.14
C GLU A 11 -16.31 31.10 -19.74
N PRO A 12 -15.88 32.05 -20.59
CA PRO A 12 -14.50 32.07 -21.09
C PRO A 12 -13.45 32.17 -19.98
N GLN A 13 -13.70 33.01 -18.96
CA GLN A 13 -12.78 33.17 -17.82
C GLN A 13 -12.76 31.92 -16.94
N ILE A 14 -13.90 31.24 -16.80
CA ILE A 14 -13.98 29.97 -16.09
C ILE A 14 -13.18 28.90 -16.83
N LEU A 15 -13.32 28.79 -18.15
CA LEU A 15 -12.57 27.82 -18.96
C LEU A 15 -11.07 28.06 -18.90
N HIS A 16 -10.62 29.31 -18.94
CA HIS A 16 -9.21 29.66 -18.76
C HIS A 16 -8.68 29.24 -17.38
N ALA A 17 -9.43 29.51 -16.31
CA ALA A 17 -9.05 29.07 -14.97
C ALA A 17 -9.07 27.53 -14.81
N LEU A 18 -9.95 26.84 -15.54
CA LEU A 18 -9.98 25.37 -15.58
C LEU A 18 -8.76 24.78 -16.30
N SER A 19 -8.31 25.38 -17.40
CA SER A 19 -7.07 24.97 -18.07
C SER A 19 -5.84 25.18 -17.19
N ASP A 20 -5.87 26.17 -16.30
CA ASP A 20 -4.81 26.41 -15.30
C ASP A 20 -4.86 25.44 -14.10
N GLY A 21 -5.78 24.47 -14.10
CA GLY A 21 -5.90 23.47 -13.03
C GLY A 21 -6.50 23.98 -11.72
N ARG A 22 -7.14 25.16 -11.71
CA ARG A 22 -7.75 25.75 -10.50
C ARG A 22 -8.92 24.92 -9.99
N THR A 23 -9.18 24.93 -8.68
CA THR A 23 -10.38 24.29 -8.10
C THR A 23 -11.64 25.11 -8.31
N ASN A 24 -12.82 24.48 -8.16
CA ASN A 24 -14.10 25.19 -8.32
C ASN A 24 -14.27 26.31 -7.27
N GLU A 25 -13.74 26.10 -6.07
CA GLU A 25 -13.72 27.10 -4.99
C GLU A 25 -12.80 28.28 -5.32
N GLU A 26 -11.62 28.01 -5.87
CA GLU A 26 -10.71 29.06 -6.32
C GLU A 26 -11.32 29.90 -7.44
N ILE A 27 -11.93 29.24 -8.43
CA ILE A 27 -12.64 29.89 -9.55
C ILE A 27 -13.80 30.73 -9.01
N ALA A 28 -14.61 30.17 -8.10
CA ALA A 28 -15.73 30.87 -7.49
C ALA A 28 -15.31 32.14 -6.76
N ARG A 29 -14.24 32.05 -5.96
CA ARG A 29 -13.67 33.17 -5.22
C ARG A 29 -13.06 34.23 -6.13
N GLN A 30 -12.29 33.82 -7.14
CA GLN A 30 -11.57 34.73 -8.04
C GLN A 30 -12.51 35.45 -9.02
N LEU A 31 -13.50 34.73 -9.58
CA LEU A 31 -14.39 35.26 -10.60
C LEU A 31 -15.72 35.75 -10.03
N HIS A 32 -15.93 35.66 -8.71
CA HIS A 32 -17.20 35.96 -8.05
C HIS A 32 -18.37 35.25 -8.72
N VAL A 33 -18.26 33.93 -8.87
CA VAL A 33 -19.31 33.05 -9.41
C VAL A 33 -19.67 31.97 -8.40
N GLY A 34 -20.86 31.38 -8.51
CA GLY A 34 -21.23 30.24 -7.66
C GLY A 34 -20.33 29.03 -7.93
N THR A 35 -19.94 28.30 -6.88
CA THR A 35 -19.18 27.03 -7.00
C THR A 35 -19.91 26.00 -7.86
N ALA A 36 -21.24 25.93 -7.76
CA ALA A 36 -22.09 25.09 -8.61
C ALA A 36 -22.00 25.48 -10.10
N THR A 37 -21.84 26.77 -10.41
CA THR A 37 -21.65 27.26 -11.79
C THR A 37 -20.32 26.79 -12.36
N ALA A 38 -19.23 26.93 -11.59
CA ALA A 38 -17.91 26.44 -12.00
C ALA A 38 -17.90 24.91 -12.17
N ALA A 39 -18.52 24.17 -11.24
CA ALA A 39 -18.63 22.72 -11.31
C ALA A 39 -19.43 22.24 -12.53
N ARG A 40 -20.55 22.91 -12.84
CA ARG A 40 -21.35 22.62 -14.03
C ARG A 40 -20.55 22.83 -15.31
N ILE A 41 -19.90 23.98 -15.47
CA ILE A 41 -19.09 24.28 -16.67
C ILE A 41 -17.93 23.30 -16.81
N ARG A 42 -17.28 22.93 -15.69
CA ARG A 42 -16.26 21.88 -15.70
C ARG A 42 -16.79 20.57 -16.28
N ALA A 43 -17.98 20.15 -15.85
CA ALA A 43 -18.61 18.90 -16.32
C ALA A 43 -19.07 18.99 -17.78
N GLU A 44 -19.68 20.10 -18.19
CA GLU A 44 -20.13 20.33 -19.58
C GLU A 44 -18.97 20.28 -20.57
N HIS A 45 -17.78 20.75 -20.17
CA HIS A 45 -16.58 20.76 -21.00
C HIS A 45 -15.60 19.60 -20.70
N ALA A 46 -16.04 18.59 -19.94
CA ALA A 46 -15.26 17.39 -19.62
C ALA A 46 -13.87 17.65 -19.01
N TYR A 47 -13.68 18.76 -18.29
CA TYR A 47 -12.43 19.01 -17.56
C TYR A 47 -12.32 18.06 -16.35
N PRO A 48 -11.13 17.48 -16.08
CA PRO A 48 -10.95 16.62 -14.92
C PRO A 48 -11.13 17.43 -13.62
N PRO A 49 -11.45 16.80 -12.48
CA PRO A 49 -11.44 17.49 -11.20
C PRO A 49 -10.03 18.05 -10.91
N ALA A 50 -9.96 19.28 -10.40
CA ALA A 50 -8.69 19.96 -10.13
C ALA A 50 -7.74 19.19 -9.20
N ARG A 51 -8.32 18.40 -8.29
CA ARG A 51 -7.57 17.46 -7.45
C ARG A 51 -8.23 16.09 -7.58
N PRO A 52 -7.63 15.14 -8.30
CA PRO A 52 -8.17 13.79 -8.35
C PRO A 52 -8.22 13.21 -6.94
N ARG A 53 -9.32 12.51 -6.63
CA ARG A 53 -9.43 11.80 -5.36
C ARG A 53 -8.54 10.57 -5.43
N LEU A 54 -7.41 10.62 -4.74
CA LEU A 54 -6.49 9.48 -4.67
C LEU A 54 -7.21 8.26 -4.06
N THR A 55 -7.06 7.12 -4.71
CA THR A 55 -7.40 5.80 -4.21
C THR A 55 -6.59 5.47 -2.96
N PRO A 56 -7.03 4.50 -2.14
CA PRO A 56 -6.24 4.06 -0.98
C PRO A 56 -4.82 3.62 -1.35
N GLN A 57 -4.65 2.96 -2.50
CA GLN A 57 -3.35 2.54 -3.01
C GLN A 57 -2.48 3.73 -3.42
N GLU A 58 -3.02 4.72 -4.12
CA GLU A 58 -2.24 5.92 -4.49
C GLU A 58 -1.83 6.72 -3.24
N LYS A 59 -2.72 6.81 -2.24
CA LYS A 59 -2.37 7.40 -0.94
C LYS A 59 -1.28 6.61 -0.23
N PHE A 60 -1.35 5.28 -0.28
CA PHE A 60 -0.31 4.41 0.24
C PHE A 60 1.05 4.74 -0.37
N THR A 61 1.15 4.75 -1.70
CA THR A 61 2.39 5.05 -2.42
C THR A 61 2.92 6.45 -2.11
N ARG A 62 2.03 7.45 -2.01
CA ARG A 62 2.42 8.83 -1.69
C ARG A 62 2.98 8.99 -0.27
N ASP A 63 2.37 8.31 0.69
CA ASP A 63 2.63 8.52 2.13
C ASP A 63 3.52 7.40 2.72
N THR A 64 4.33 6.76 1.88
CA THR A 64 5.33 5.79 2.29
C THR A 64 6.72 6.14 1.76
N VAL A 65 7.73 5.78 2.54
CA VAL A 65 9.14 5.94 2.19
C VAL A 65 9.83 4.58 2.22
N LEU A 66 10.52 4.25 1.13
CA LEU A 66 11.35 3.06 1.04
C LEU A 66 12.63 3.26 1.85
N LEU A 67 13.01 2.24 2.62
CA LEU A 67 14.20 2.18 3.43
C LEU A 67 15.17 1.12 2.89
N PRO A 68 16.46 1.18 3.28
CA PRO A 68 17.41 0.11 2.99
C PRO A 68 16.89 -1.25 3.47
N GLY A 69 17.06 -2.28 2.64
CA GLY A 69 16.59 -3.64 2.94
C GLY A 69 15.14 -3.94 2.53
N GLY A 70 14.50 -3.08 1.72
CA GLY A 70 13.14 -3.33 1.21
C GLY A 70 12.03 -3.01 2.21
N HIS A 71 12.34 -2.33 3.31
CA HIS A 71 11.32 -1.93 4.27
C HIS A 71 10.64 -0.63 3.84
N MET A 72 9.38 -0.45 4.21
CA MET A 72 8.66 0.80 3.97
C MET A 72 8.11 1.34 5.28
N VAL A 73 8.22 2.65 5.49
CA VAL A 73 7.64 3.34 6.65
C VAL A 73 6.53 4.27 6.21
N TRP A 74 5.45 4.25 6.99
CA TRP A 74 4.31 5.15 6.85
C TRP A 74 4.61 6.54 7.42
N THR A 75 4.51 7.56 6.57
CA THR A 75 4.71 8.98 6.91
C THR A 75 3.38 9.77 7.00
N GLY A 76 2.25 9.13 6.70
CA GLY A 76 0.93 9.74 6.76
C GLY A 76 0.25 9.70 8.14
N GLU A 77 -1.09 9.79 8.13
CA GLU A 77 -1.93 9.85 9.33
C GLU A 77 -1.83 8.58 10.21
N ARG A 78 -1.84 8.76 11.54
CA ARG A 78 -1.87 7.65 12.51
C ARG A 78 -3.03 7.81 13.49
N THR A 79 -3.52 6.71 14.04
CA THR A 79 -4.46 6.73 15.16
C THR A 79 -3.75 7.16 16.46
N GLN A 80 -4.53 7.36 17.53
CA GLN A 80 -3.98 7.63 18.87
C GLN A 80 -3.06 6.49 19.35
N ASP A 81 -3.36 5.24 18.97
CA ASP A 81 -2.53 4.06 19.26
C ASP A 81 -1.36 3.88 18.26
N CYS A 82 -0.97 4.93 17.54
CA CYS A 82 0.10 4.95 16.54
C CYS A 82 -0.09 4.02 15.32
N ALA A 83 -1.30 3.46 15.12
CA ALA A 83 -1.59 2.59 13.98
C ALA A 83 -1.68 3.41 12.68
N PRO A 84 -1.01 3.00 11.59
CA PRO A 84 -1.02 3.73 10.33
C PRO A 84 -2.39 3.61 9.63
N VAL A 85 -2.98 4.74 9.26
CA VAL A 85 -4.33 4.82 8.67
C VAL A 85 -4.41 5.76 7.47
N ILE A 86 -5.33 5.45 6.56
CA ILE A 86 -5.69 6.28 5.41
C ILE A 86 -7.15 6.70 5.55
N THR A 87 -7.41 8.00 5.51
CA THR A 87 -8.78 8.50 5.38
C THR A 87 -9.22 8.48 3.91
N TYR A 88 -10.21 7.64 3.59
CA TYR A 88 -10.78 7.49 2.24
C TYR A 88 -12.31 7.51 2.31
N ARG A 89 -12.94 8.42 1.56
CA ARG A 89 -14.41 8.62 1.55
C ARG A 89 -15.04 8.77 2.95
N GLY A 90 -14.32 9.45 3.86
CA GLY A 90 -14.76 9.67 5.24
C GLY A 90 -14.55 8.49 6.19
N GLN A 91 -14.03 7.36 5.71
CA GLN A 91 -13.70 6.19 6.51
C GLN A 91 -12.19 6.12 6.77
N LYS A 92 -11.79 5.70 7.97
CA LYS A 92 -10.39 5.39 8.30
C LYS A 92 -10.11 3.93 7.95
N LEU A 93 -9.21 3.71 7.00
CA LEU A 93 -8.76 2.39 6.57
C LEU A 93 -7.38 2.10 7.16
N SER A 94 -7.15 0.90 7.66
CA SER A 94 -5.82 0.48 8.10
C SER A 94 -4.89 0.31 6.90
N VAL A 95 -3.63 0.75 7.04
CA VAL A 95 -2.63 0.70 5.96
C VAL A 95 -2.16 -0.72 5.66
N ARG A 96 -2.06 -1.59 6.68
CA ARG A 96 -1.50 -2.95 6.51
C ARG A 96 -2.34 -3.85 5.59
N PRO A 97 -3.69 -3.92 5.72
CA PRO A 97 -4.52 -4.64 4.75
C PRO A 97 -4.39 -4.16 3.32
N ILE A 98 -4.16 -2.85 3.12
CA ILE A 98 -3.96 -2.27 1.78
C ILE A 98 -2.65 -2.77 1.19
N ALA A 99 -1.55 -2.66 1.94
CA ALA A 99 -0.24 -3.17 1.54
C ALA A 99 -0.28 -4.68 1.24
N TYR A 100 -0.96 -5.46 2.08
CA TYR A 100 -1.17 -6.88 1.85
C TYR A 100 -1.86 -7.18 0.52
N ALA A 101 -2.96 -6.48 0.24
CA ALA A 101 -3.75 -6.69 -0.97
C ALA A 101 -3.01 -6.25 -2.24
N MET A 102 -2.12 -5.25 -2.13
CA MET A 102 -1.24 -4.84 -3.24
C MET A 102 -0.28 -5.95 -3.66
N GLU A 103 0.30 -6.68 -2.70
CA GLU A 103 1.23 -7.78 -2.99
C GLU A 103 0.51 -9.06 -3.42
N ASN A 104 -0.54 -9.45 -2.69
CA ASN A 104 -1.16 -10.77 -2.83
C ASN A 104 -2.32 -10.78 -3.84
N GLY A 105 -2.76 -9.63 -4.33
CA GLY A 105 -3.90 -9.51 -5.24
C GLY A 105 -5.26 -9.93 -4.63
N ARG A 106 -5.32 -10.13 -3.31
CA ARG A 106 -6.53 -10.54 -2.57
C ARG A 106 -6.69 -9.75 -1.27
N PRO A 107 -7.93 -9.58 -0.77
CA PRO A 107 -8.12 -9.08 0.59
C PRO A 107 -7.52 -10.07 1.62
N PRO A 108 -7.00 -9.56 2.75
CA PRO A 108 -6.48 -10.42 3.82
C PRO A 108 -7.61 -11.13 4.56
N VAL A 109 -7.30 -12.31 5.09
CA VAL A 109 -8.16 -13.03 6.04
C VAL A 109 -7.73 -12.66 7.46
N GLY A 110 -8.60 -11.93 8.17
CA GLY A 110 -8.37 -11.52 9.56
C GLY A 110 -7.30 -10.43 9.72
N ASN A 111 -6.57 -10.48 10.84
CA ASN A 111 -5.62 -9.42 11.22
C ASN A 111 -4.30 -9.52 10.47
N VAL A 112 -3.92 -8.47 9.75
CA VAL A 112 -2.60 -8.33 9.08
C VAL A 112 -1.55 -7.80 10.04
N LYS A 113 -0.38 -8.45 10.07
CA LYS A 113 0.80 -8.02 10.83
C LYS A 113 2.02 -8.06 9.92
N SER A 114 3.04 -7.27 10.26
CA SER A 114 4.34 -7.40 9.64
C SER A 114 4.97 -8.75 10.03
N ALA A 115 5.46 -9.48 9.03
CA ALA A 115 6.23 -10.72 9.20
C ALA A 115 7.72 -10.44 9.41
N CYS A 116 8.20 -9.24 9.05
CA CYS A 116 9.59 -8.83 9.30
C CYS A 116 9.78 -8.31 10.73
N ALA A 117 11.04 -8.31 11.19
CA ALA A 117 11.43 -7.75 12.48
C ALA A 117 11.48 -6.21 12.51
N TYR A 118 11.45 -5.55 11.34
CA TYR A 118 11.54 -4.09 11.26
C TYR A 118 10.31 -3.41 11.87
N PRO A 119 10.47 -2.55 12.89
CA PRO A 119 9.34 -1.89 13.55
C PRO A 119 8.53 -1.04 12.59
N TRP A 120 7.20 -1.14 12.69
CA TRP A 120 6.25 -0.34 11.89
C TRP A 120 6.38 -0.49 10.38
N CYS A 121 7.02 -1.56 9.90
CA CYS A 121 7.12 -1.83 8.48
C CYS A 121 5.73 -2.02 7.85
N VAL A 122 5.48 -1.28 6.78
CA VAL A 122 4.27 -1.37 5.95
C VAL A 122 4.57 -1.88 4.55
N ALA A 123 5.78 -2.38 4.28
CA ALA A 123 6.15 -2.93 2.98
C ALA A 123 5.17 -4.05 2.58
N PRO A 124 4.60 -4.04 1.36
CA PRO A 124 3.67 -5.06 0.87
C PRO A 124 4.18 -6.48 1.05
N GLU A 125 5.43 -6.76 0.68
CA GLU A 125 6.09 -8.06 0.79
C GLU A 125 6.32 -8.52 2.24
N CYS A 126 6.28 -7.59 3.19
CA CYS A 126 6.45 -7.88 4.61
C CYS A 126 5.12 -8.12 5.33
N GLN A 127 3.97 -8.01 4.67
CA GLN A 127 2.67 -8.19 5.32
C GLN A 127 2.21 -9.66 5.25
N ALA A 128 1.74 -10.19 6.38
CA ALA A 128 1.15 -11.52 6.47
C ALA A 128 -0.20 -11.45 7.21
N ASP A 129 -1.22 -12.08 6.64
CA ASP A 129 -2.54 -12.18 7.25
C ASP A 129 -2.59 -13.30 8.32
N ALA A 130 -3.78 -13.69 8.77
CA ALA A 130 -3.89 -14.74 9.79
C ALA A 130 -3.48 -16.12 9.26
N GLU A 131 -3.86 -16.47 8.03
CA GLU A 131 -3.61 -17.77 7.41
C GLU A 131 -2.14 -17.93 7.05
N ASP A 132 -1.53 -16.91 6.45
CA ASP A 132 -0.11 -16.92 6.10
C ASP A 132 0.76 -17.16 7.34
N ARG A 133 0.41 -16.50 8.45
CA ARG A 133 1.12 -16.69 9.72
C ARG A 133 0.91 -18.08 10.31
N GLN A 134 -0.28 -18.68 10.16
CA GLN A 134 -0.53 -20.05 10.60
C GLN A 134 0.30 -21.04 9.77
N ALA A 135 0.33 -20.88 8.45
CA ALA A 135 1.14 -21.69 7.55
C ALA A 135 2.64 -21.59 7.88
N LEU A 136 3.14 -20.37 8.13
CA LEU A 136 4.54 -20.16 8.55
C LEU A 136 4.86 -20.84 9.89
N ARG A 137 3.94 -20.84 10.85
CA ARG A 137 4.12 -21.54 12.13
C ARG A 137 4.14 -23.06 11.95
N ALA A 138 3.19 -23.60 11.19
CA ALA A 138 3.13 -25.03 10.92
C ALA A 138 4.37 -25.53 10.15
N LYS A 139 4.91 -24.72 9.24
CA LYS A 139 6.18 -25.05 8.55
C LYS A 139 7.35 -25.09 9.53
N LYS A 140 7.47 -24.09 10.42
CA LYS A 140 8.53 -24.05 11.44
C LYS A 140 8.45 -25.22 12.42
N GLU A 141 7.24 -25.62 12.80
CA GLU A 141 7.01 -26.78 13.67
C GLU A 141 7.49 -28.08 13.00
N LYS A 142 7.16 -28.28 11.72
CA LYS A 142 7.65 -29.44 10.95
C LYS A 142 9.17 -29.44 10.77
N GLU A 143 9.79 -28.28 10.61
CA GLU A 143 11.25 -28.15 10.50
C GLU A 143 11.94 -28.41 11.84
N ALA A 144 11.35 -27.99 12.95
CA ALA A 144 11.85 -28.25 14.30
C ALA A 144 11.66 -29.71 14.74
N ASP A 145 10.69 -30.43 14.16
CA ASP A 145 10.44 -31.86 14.39
C ASP A 145 11.28 -32.77 13.48
N VAL A 146 12.15 -32.21 12.63
CA VAL A 146 13.22 -33.00 12.01
C VAL A 146 14.22 -33.31 13.12
N PRO A 147 14.35 -34.57 13.58
CA PRO A 147 15.32 -34.90 14.61
C PRO A 147 16.68 -34.45 14.11
N ASP A 148 17.39 -33.73 14.97
CA ASP A 148 18.83 -33.54 14.85
C ASP A 148 19.41 -34.96 14.89
N GLU A 149 19.53 -35.60 13.72
CA GLU A 149 20.35 -36.79 13.56
C GLU A 149 21.77 -36.32 13.79
N VAL A 150 22.13 -36.16 15.07
CA VAL A 150 23.50 -36.07 15.51
C VAL A 150 24.16 -37.32 14.94
N PRO A 151 25.10 -37.22 13.99
CA PRO A 151 25.79 -38.40 13.50
C PRO A 151 26.34 -39.10 14.72
N THR A 152 25.96 -40.37 14.89
CA THR A 152 26.48 -41.15 16.01
C THR A 152 28.00 -41.18 15.91
N LEU A 153 28.70 -41.37 17.03
CA LEU A 153 30.16 -41.49 17.04
C LEU A 153 30.67 -42.53 16.02
N ASP A 154 29.85 -43.54 15.69
CA ASP A 154 30.14 -44.51 14.64
C ASP A 154 30.06 -43.92 13.22
N THR A 155 29.06 -43.08 12.91
CA THR A 155 28.96 -42.41 11.61
C THR A 155 30.11 -41.42 11.40
N ALA A 156 30.52 -40.69 12.45
CA ALA A 156 31.68 -39.79 12.38
C ALA A 156 33.00 -40.57 12.18
N ARG A 157 33.16 -41.71 12.87
CA ARG A 157 34.35 -42.57 12.74
C ARG A 157 34.44 -43.26 11.37
N GLN A 158 33.30 -43.65 10.80
CA GLN A 158 33.23 -44.22 9.45
C GLN A 158 33.60 -43.19 8.37
N LEU A 159 33.26 -41.91 8.56
CA LEU A 159 33.61 -40.83 7.64
C LEU A 159 35.10 -40.47 7.73
N ASP A 160 35.69 -40.43 8.93
CA ASP A 160 37.14 -40.25 9.12
C ASP A 160 37.94 -41.42 8.52
N GLU A 161 37.51 -42.67 8.74
CA GLU A 161 38.16 -43.84 8.13
C GLU A 161 38.03 -43.85 6.59
N ALA A 162 36.92 -43.37 6.05
CA ALA A 162 36.74 -43.24 4.60
C ALA A 162 37.62 -42.12 4.02
N PHE A 163 37.78 -41.00 4.73
CA PHE A 163 38.64 -39.89 4.34
C PHE A 163 40.12 -40.29 4.32
N LEU A 164 40.58 -41.00 5.36
CA LEU A 164 41.96 -41.51 5.45
C LEU A 164 42.28 -42.57 4.39
N ARG A 165 41.29 -43.31 3.88
CA ARG A 165 41.49 -44.28 2.79
C ARG A 165 41.58 -43.63 1.41
N LEU A 166 41.04 -42.43 1.24
CA LEU A 166 41.12 -41.67 -0.02
C LEU A 166 42.41 -40.88 -0.17
N GLU A 167 43.04 -40.47 0.95
CA GLU A 167 44.34 -39.77 0.95
C GLU A 167 45.57 -40.69 0.87
N ALA A 168 45.36 -42.02 0.84
CA ALA A 168 46.43 -43.03 0.81
C ALA A 168 46.71 -43.60 -0.61
N CYS A 169 46.18 -42.97 -1.66
CA CYS A 169 46.47 -43.28 -3.07
C CYS A 169 47.31 -42.19 -3.74
#